data_AF-A0A352LZT0-F1
#
_entry.id   AF-A0A352LZT0-F1
#
_cell.length_a   1.000
_cell.length_b   1.000
_cell.length_c   1.000
_cell.angle_alpha   90.00
_cell.angle_beta   90.00
_cell.angle_gamma   90.00
#
_symmetry.space_group_name_H-M   'P 1'
#
loop_
_entity.id
_entity.type
_entity.pdbx_description
1 polymer ?
#
loop_
_entity_poly.entity_id
_entity_poly.type
_entity_poly.pdbx_seq_one_letter_code
_entity_poly.pdbx_strand_id
1 'polypeptide(L)'
;MKKIYYLIIIAAIFFDCSIVHADSVESYRKFCTLTGLYDTEEGEISSHLYGHLAVDYAVEILKENPNSIEACEIVELVTRTLNDDKTKDFYNKLKEKHMPNFDDPDFEPAEKIIFLSMLRCGIEAKNLEENKQYQLLANKGFINMKDNCMNSDYAALATKGLFKNKSNEERLMYKKYFLEKYPQHKHIPHIKQSIINELYCENNPQKCIEELLKLAEQYKNLSTPHGWRIVMDYYCDIAYTYRDLKDFENAKKYYYMIEKEVPNYWNLKYLKPRLFPESND
;
A
#
# COMPACT_ATOMS: atom_id res chain seq x y z
N MET A 1 -4.01 12.31 47.12
CA MET A 1 -3.53 13.15 45.99
C MET A 1 -2.44 12.50 45.13
N LYS A 2 -1.51 11.69 45.66
CA LYS A 2 -0.45 11.03 44.84
C LYS A 2 -0.93 9.99 43.80
N LYS A 3 -2.11 9.37 43.98
CA LYS A 3 -2.66 8.37 43.04
C LYS A 3 -3.27 8.96 41.75
N ILE A 4 -3.66 10.24 41.75
CA ILE A 4 -4.24 10.90 40.58
C ILE A 4 -3.14 11.33 39.59
N TYR A 5 -1.95 11.69 40.09
CA TYR A 5 -0.81 12.04 39.24
C TYR A 5 -0.30 10.86 38.38
N TYR A 6 -0.32 9.63 38.90
CA TYR A 6 0.09 8.45 38.13
C TYR A 6 -0.87 8.12 36.98
N LEU A 7 -2.16 8.36 37.15
CA LEU A 7 -3.17 8.15 36.09
C LEU A 7 -3.06 9.19 34.97
N ILE A 8 -2.69 10.42 35.29
CA ILE A 8 -2.48 11.49 34.30
C ILE A 8 -1.18 11.27 33.51
N ILE A 9 -0.11 10.78 34.16
CA ILE A 9 1.15 10.47 33.47
C ILE A 9 0.99 9.25 32.55
N ILE A 10 0.25 8.21 32.97
CA ILE A 10 -0.05 7.06 32.10
C ILE A 10 -0.95 7.49 30.92
N ALA A 11 -1.95 8.34 31.16
CA ALA A 11 -2.77 8.88 30.07
C ALA A 11 -1.99 9.78 29.10
N ALA A 12 -0.99 10.54 29.59
CA ALA A 12 -0.11 11.34 28.75
C ALA A 12 0.86 10.48 27.92
N ILE A 13 1.34 9.36 28.45
CA ILE A 13 2.17 8.40 27.70
C ILE A 13 1.35 7.69 26.59
N PHE A 14 0.02 7.55 26.76
CA PHE A 14 -0.86 7.02 25.72
C PHE A 14 -1.34 8.05 24.67
N PHE A 15 -1.18 9.35 24.94
CA PHE A 15 -1.60 10.42 24.02
C PHE A 15 -0.46 11.05 23.21
N ASP A 16 0.79 10.62 23.43
CA ASP A 16 1.97 11.19 22.79
C ASP A 16 2.65 10.23 21.79
N CYS A 17 1.84 9.51 21.01
CA CYS A 17 2.31 8.66 19.91
C CYS A 17 2.12 9.32 18.52
N SER A 18 2.14 10.66 18.47
CA SER A 18 1.96 11.43 17.22
C SER A 18 3.28 12.03 16.70
N ILE A 19 4.40 11.36 16.91
CA ILE A 19 5.62 11.66 16.15
C ILE A 19 5.82 10.52 15.15
N VAL A 20 5.17 10.67 14.01
CA VAL A 20 5.46 9.88 12.80
C VAL A 20 6.96 10.06 12.52
N HIS A 21 7.71 8.96 12.63
CA HIS A 21 9.15 8.90 12.41
C HIS A 21 9.54 9.46 11.04
N ALA A 22 10.43 10.45 11.06
CA ALA A 22 10.85 11.23 9.90
C ALA A 22 11.93 10.55 9.03
N ASP A 23 12.51 9.41 9.45
CA ASP A 23 13.72 8.90 8.83
C ASP A 23 13.47 8.17 7.49
N SER A 24 12.33 7.50 7.29
CA SER A 24 11.98 6.84 6.01
C SER A 24 11.41 7.78 4.95
N VAL A 25 11.12 9.04 5.31
CA VAL A 25 10.40 9.99 4.46
C VAL A 25 11.22 10.38 3.23
N GLU A 26 12.55 10.50 3.35
CA GLU A 26 13.40 10.89 2.22
C GLU A 26 13.53 9.76 1.19
N SER A 27 13.88 8.55 1.63
CA SER A 27 13.98 7.38 0.75
C SER A 27 12.64 7.08 0.07
N TYR A 28 11.53 7.19 0.81
CA TYR A 28 10.20 7.01 0.24
C TYR A 28 9.82 8.11 -0.76
N ARG A 29 10.14 9.39 -0.47
CA ARG A 29 9.94 10.47 -1.46
C ARG A 29 10.75 10.21 -2.73
N LYS A 30 12.02 9.82 -2.59
CA LYS A 30 12.88 9.45 -3.73
C LYS A 30 12.27 8.29 -4.52
N PHE A 31 11.82 7.23 -3.85
CA PHE A 31 11.08 6.14 -4.47
C PHE A 31 9.87 6.64 -5.27
N CYS A 32 8.99 7.43 -4.65
CA CYS A 32 7.80 7.97 -5.31
C CYS A 32 8.12 8.88 -6.50
N THR A 33 9.13 9.72 -6.40
CA THR A 33 9.61 10.55 -7.53
C THR A 33 10.11 9.67 -8.66
N LEU A 34 10.94 8.67 -8.37
CA LEU A 34 11.52 7.79 -9.39
C LEU A 34 10.48 6.92 -10.07
N THR A 35 9.43 6.51 -9.35
CA THR A 35 8.31 5.72 -9.88
C THR A 35 7.22 6.56 -10.56
N GLY A 36 7.36 7.89 -10.61
CA GLY A 36 6.37 8.78 -11.21
C GLY A 36 5.04 8.84 -10.44
N LEU A 37 5.02 8.43 -9.16
CA LEU A 37 3.81 8.46 -8.32
C LEU A 37 3.36 9.88 -8.00
N TYR A 38 4.29 10.83 -8.04
CA TYR A 38 3.96 12.24 -8.15
C TYR A 38 3.87 12.55 -9.65
N ASP A 39 2.64 12.56 -10.17
CA ASP A 39 2.31 12.91 -11.56
C ASP A 39 2.72 14.35 -11.91
N THR A 40 4.02 14.54 -12.14
CA THR A 40 4.54 15.64 -12.95
C THR A 40 4.77 15.09 -14.36
N GLU A 41 4.75 15.94 -15.40
CA GLU A 41 5.17 15.53 -16.76
C GLU A 41 6.60 14.92 -16.77
N GLU A 42 7.40 15.24 -15.74
CA GLU A 42 8.71 14.65 -15.47
C GLU A 42 8.66 13.23 -14.86
N GLY A 43 7.55 12.85 -14.21
CA GLY A 43 7.37 11.56 -13.53
C GLY A 43 7.23 10.37 -14.47
N GLU A 44 6.50 10.52 -15.60
CA GLU A 44 6.43 9.47 -16.64
C GLU A 44 7.81 9.24 -17.28
N ILE A 45 8.55 10.31 -17.58
CA ILE A 45 9.93 10.26 -18.11
C ILE A 45 10.87 9.60 -17.10
N SER A 46 10.73 9.92 -15.81
CA SER A 46 11.56 9.37 -14.73
C SER A 46 11.39 7.85 -14.55
N SER A 47 10.16 7.34 -14.60
CA SER A 47 9.88 5.91 -14.35
C SER A 47 10.57 4.95 -15.32
N HIS A 48 10.72 5.35 -16.59
CA HIS A 48 11.38 4.57 -17.63
C HIS A 48 12.91 4.65 -17.61
N LEU A 49 13.48 5.71 -17.01
CA LEU A 49 14.93 5.93 -16.96
C LEU A 49 15.55 5.43 -15.66
N TYR A 50 14.77 5.40 -14.57
CA TYR A 50 15.26 5.17 -13.21
C TYR A 50 14.52 4.07 -12.44
N GLY A 51 13.78 3.19 -13.12
CA GLY A 51 13.08 2.07 -12.49
C GLY A 51 13.96 1.23 -11.56
N HIS A 52 15.17 0.90 -12.01
CA HIS A 52 16.20 0.22 -11.20
C HIS A 52 16.56 0.94 -9.89
N LEU A 53 16.74 2.27 -9.90
CA LEU A 53 17.06 3.03 -8.68
C LEU A 53 15.88 3.01 -7.69
N ALA A 54 14.65 3.02 -8.19
CA ALA A 54 13.49 2.87 -7.32
C ALA A 54 13.50 1.49 -6.62
N VAL A 55 14.00 0.44 -7.25
CA VAL A 55 14.10 -0.87 -6.60
C VAL A 55 15.19 -0.89 -5.51
N ASP A 56 16.30 -0.18 -5.70
CA ASP A 56 17.32 -0.03 -4.63
C ASP A 56 16.73 0.68 -3.41
N TYR A 57 16.04 1.82 -3.60
CA TYR A 57 15.34 2.52 -2.52
C TYR A 57 14.25 1.66 -1.88
N ALA A 58 13.54 0.83 -2.67
CA ALA A 58 12.56 -0.10 -2.13
C ALA A 58 13.21 -1.08 -1.13
N VAL A 59 14.36 -1.65 -1.48
CA VAL A 59 15.12 -2.54 -0.58
C VAL A 59 15.59 -1.79 0.67
N GLU A 60 16.11 -0.56 0.52
CA GLU A 60 16.55 0.26 1.66
C GLU A 60 15.42 0.52 2.65
N ILE A 61 14.25 0.96 2.17
CA ILE A 61 13.10 1.24 3.03
C ILE A 61 12.64 -0.03 3.78
N LEU A 62 12.64 -1.18 3.10
CA LEU A 62 12.32 -2.46 3.75
C LEU A 62 13.38 -2.89 4.79
N LYS A 63 14.65 -2.52 4.61
CA LYS A 63 15.73 -2.80 5.58
C LYS A 63 15.65 -1.88 6.80
N GLU A 64 15.36 -0.61 6.58
CA GLU A 64 15.35 0.41 7.65
C GLU A 64 14.10 0.31 8.54
N ASN A 65 12.92 0.11 7.96
CA ASN A 65 11.67 0.17 8.71
C ASN A 65 10.58 -0.74 8.13
N PRO A 66 10.69 -2.07 8.26
CA PRO A 66 9.74 -3.02 7.65
C PRO A 66 8.31 -2.92 8.18
N ASN A 67 8.07 -2.33 9.36
CA ASN A 67 6.74 -2.09 9.93
C ASN A 67 6.13 -0.72 9.54
N SER A 68 6.79 0.02 8.64
CA SER A 68 6.28 1.31 8.14
C SER A 68 5.10 1.15 7.18
N ILE A 69 4.37 2.25 6.96
CA ILE A 69 3.31 2.28 5.93
C ILE A 69 3.96 2.25 4.55
N GLU A 70 5.07 2.96 4.40
CA GLU A 70 5.95 3.02 3.24
C GLU A 70 6.39 1.63 2.80
N ALA A 71 6.85 0.79 3.74
CA ALA A 71 7.23 -0.59 3.47
C ALA A 71 6.06 -1.41 2.90
N CYS A 72 4.85 -1.27 3.46
CA CYS A 72 3.65 -1.92 2.93
C CYS A 72 3.28 -1.46 1.52
N GLU A 73 3.43 -0.16 1.24
CA GLU A 73 3.14 0.41 -0.07
C GLU A 73 4.16 -0.05 -1.12
N ILE A 74 5.44 -0.16 -0.76
CA ILE A 74 6.51 -0.63 -1.67
C ILE A 74 6.24 -2.03 -2.20
N VAL A 75 5.76 -2.95 -1.35
CA VAL A 75 5.37 -4.31 -1.77
C VAL A 75 4.36 -4.28 -2.92
N GLU A 76 3.52 -3.25 -2.94
CA GLU A 76 2.55 -3.04 -4.00
C GLU A 76 3.12 -2.28 -5.20
N LEU A 77 3.93 -1.26 -4.95
CA LEU A 77 4.37 -0.27 -5.94
C LEU A 77 5.57 -0.71 -6.77
N VAL A 78 6.45 -1.57 -6.22
CA VAL A 78 7.63 -2.08 -6.96
C VAL A 78 7.25 -2.81 -8.24
N THR A 79 6.01 -3.28 -8.35
CA THR A 79 5.51 -3.91 -9.59
C THR A 79 5.28 -2.91 -10.73
N ARG A 80 5.27 -1.60 -10.45
CA ARG A 80 5.05 -0.55 -11.45
C ARG A 80 6.34 -0.12 -12.15
N THR A 81 7.51 -0.56 -11.69
CA THR A 81 8.83 -0.11 -12.20
C THR A 81 9.40 -1.02 -13.30
N LEU A 82 8.61 -1.94 -13.86
CA LEU A 82 9.12 -3.16 -14.53
C LEU A 82 9.19 -3.10 -16.06
N ASN A 83 9.64 -1.99 -16.65
CA ASN A 83 9.56 -1.80 -18.11
C ASN A 83 10.88 -1.48 -18.84
N ASP A 84 12.04 -1.52 -18.16
CA ASP A 84 13.34 -1.25 -18.78
C ASP A 84 14.35 -2.41 -18.64
N ASP A 85 15.38 -2.43 -19.49
CA ASP A 85 16.40 -3.50 -19.48
C ASP A 85 17.26 -3.51 -18.21
N LYS A 86 17.48 -2.36 -17.58
CA LYS A 86 18.22 -2.28 -16.30
C LYS A 86 17.46 -2.96 -15.16
N THR A 87 16.13 -2.90 -15.20
CA THR A 87 15.25 -3.54 -14.23
C THR A 87 15.27 -5.06 -14.42
N LYS A 88 15.40 -5.55 -15.66
CA LYS A 88 15.64 -6.98 -15.93
C LYS A 88 17.00 -7.43 -15.40
N ASP A 89 18.07 -6.64 -15.63
CA ASP A 89 19.40 -6.94 -15.10
C ASP A 89 19.39 -7.01 -13.57
N PHE A 90 18.71 -6.08 -12.92
CA PHE A 90 18.53 -6.10 -11.47
C PHE A 90 17.75 -7.33 -11.00
N TYR A 91 16.63 -7.65 -11.65
CA TYR A 91 15.88 -8.86 -11.35
C TYR A 91 16.73 -10.12 -11.52
N ASN A 92 17.57 -10.20 -12.55
CA ASN A 92 18.46 -11.35 -12.78
C ASN A 92 19.46 -11.51 -11.63
N LYS A 93 20.05 -10.42 -11.14
CA LYS A 93 20.92 -10.45 -9.94
C LYS A 93 20.17 -10.95 -8.70
N LEU A 94 18.95 -10.46 -8.46
CA LEU A 94 18.13 -10.96 -7.36
C LEU A 94 17.79 -12.45 -7.53
N LYS A 95 17.43 -12.87 -8.74
CA LYS A 95 17.09 -14.27 -9.04
C LYS A 95 18.28 -15.21 -8.79
N GLU A 96 19.47 -14.86 -9.28
CA GLU A 96 20.70 -15.65 -9.05
C GLU A 96 21.01 -15.80 -7.56
N LYS A 97 20.75 -14.75 -6.77
CA LYS A 97 20.98 -14.72 -5.32
C LYS A 97 19.92 -15.47 -4.51
N HIS A 98 18.64 -15.29 -4.87
CA HIS A 98 17.50 -15.74 -4.05
C HIS A 98 16.92 -17.09 -4.47
N MET A 99 17.05 -17.51 -5.74
CA MET A 99 16.55 -18.83 -6.16
C MET A 99 17.25 -20.01 -5.45
N PRO A 100 18.58 -20.03 -5.26
CA PRO A 100 19.24 -21.09 -4.50
C PRO A 100 18.81 -21.14 -3.03
N ASN A 101 18.37 -20.01 -2.48
CA ASN A 101 17.94 -19.84 -1.09
C ASN A 101 16.42 -19.68 -0.98
N PHE A 102 15.65 -20.14 -1.97
CA PHE A 102 14.24 -19.80 -2.10
C PHE A 102 13.41 -20.21 -0.87
N ASP A 103 13.64 -21.42 -0.37
CA ASP A 103 12.89 -22.00 0.75
C ASP A 103 13.37 -21.52 2.14
N ASP A 104 14.46 -20.72 2.25
CA ASP A 104 14.90 -20.12 3.52
C ASP A 104 14.22 -18.74 3.72
N PRO A 105 13.18 -18.61 4.56
CA PRO A 105 12.43 -17.36 4.70
C PRO A 105 13.25 -16.20 5.28
N ASP A 106 14.35 -16.47 5.98
CA ASP A 106 15.16 -15.47 6.69
C ASP A 106 16.41 -15.03 5.91
N PHE A 107 16.68 -15.64 4.75
CA PHE A 107 17.73 -15.20 3.85
C PHE A 107 17.37 -13.84 3.21
N GLU A 108 17.95 -12.77 3.76
CA GLU A 108 17.82 -11.38 3.30
C GLU A 108 16.36 -10.98 2.98
N PRO A 109 15.48 -10.98 4.00
CA PRO A 109 14.04 -10.96 3.81
C PRO A 109 13.53 -9.70 3.08
N ALA A 110 14.19 -8.56 3.26
CA ALA A 110 13.88 -7.33 2.52
C ALA A 110 14.05 -7.50 1.00
N GLU A 111 15.23 -7.97 0.55
CA GLU A 111 15.48 -8.23 -0.88
C GLU A 111 14.59 -9.35 -1.41
N LYS A 112 14.32 -10.36 -0.58
CA LYS A 112 13.44 -11.47 -0.95
C LYS A 112 12.01 -11.03 -1.23
N ILE A 113 11.43 -10.13 -0.43
CA ILE A 113 10.08 -9.58 -0.68
C ILE A 113 10.02 -8.84 -2.02
N ILE A 114 11.06 -8.08 -2.35
CA ILE A 114 11.18 -7.40 -3.65
C ILE A 114 11.30 -8.43 -4.77
N PHE A 115 12.19 -9.40 -4.64
CA PHE A 115 12.35 -10.50 -5.60
C PHE A 115 11.03 -11.22 -5.87
N LEU A 116 10.30 -11.63 -4.83
CA LEU A 116 9.01 -12.32 -4.96
C LEU A 116 7.95 -11.43 -5.63
N SER A 117 7.95 -10.11 -5.34
CA SER A 117 7.05 -9.15 -5.98
C SER A 117 7.32 -9.03 -7.47
N MET A 118 8.59 -8.95 -7.86
CA MET A 118 9.04 -8.90 -9.26
C MET A 118 8.79 -10.22 -10.00
N LEU A 119 9.10 -11.36 -9.37
CA LEU A 119 8.85 -12.70 -9.90
C LEU A 119 7.36 -12.88 -10.23
N ARG A 120 6.48 -12.47 -9.33
CA ARG A 120 5.02 -12.56 -9.54
C ARG A 120 4.53 -11.76 -10.75
N CYS A 121 5.20 -10.67 -11.10
CA CYS A 121 4.85 -9.89 -12.29
C CYS A 121 5.21 -10.60 -13.59
N GLY A 122 6.03 -11.66 -13.52
CA GLY A 122 6.42 -12.43 -14.68
C GLY A 122 7.33 -11.62 -15.61
N ILE A 123 8.32 -10.90 -15.07
CA ILE A 123 9.26 -10.06 -15.85
C ILE A 123 9.90 -10.82 -17.02
N GLU A 124 10.17 -12.12 -16.85
CA GLU A 124 10.75 -12.98 -17.88
C GLU A 124 9.72 -13.85 -18.62
N ALA A 125 8.44 -13.76 -18.28
CA ALA A 125 7.43 -14.65 -18.82
C ALA A 125 7.25 -14.43 -20.32
N LYS A 126 7.44 -15.48 -21.11
CA LYS A 126 7.28 -15.42 -22.57
C LYS A 126 5.83 -15.56 -23.01
N ASN A 127 4.98 -16.07 -22.13
CA ASN A 127 3.57 -16.30 -22.38
C ASN A 127 2.77 -16.32 -21.06
N LEU A 128 1.44 -16.37 -21.20
CA LEU A 128 0.53 -16.34 -20.07
C LEU A 128 0.68 -17.55 -19.13
N GLU A 129 1.01 -18.73 -19.65
CA GLU A 129 1.14 -19.93 -18.83
C GLU A 129 2.40 -19.86 -17.96
N GLU A 130 3.53 -19.48 -18.54
CA GLU A 130 4.77 -19.23 -17.80
C GLU A 130 4.57 -18.15 -16.72
N ASN A 131 3.84 -17.07 -17.03
CA ASN A 131 3.51 -16.04 -16.05
C ASN A 131 2.70 -16.61 -14.87
N LYS A 132 1.72 -17.49 -15.12
CA LYS A 132 0.97 -18.16 -14.03
C LYS A 132 1.90 -19.02 -13.16
N GLN A 133 2.87 -19.72 -13.75
CA GLN A 133 3.82 -20.52 -12.98
C GLN A 133 4.69 -19.63 -12.08
N TYR A 134 5.16 -18.48 -12.56
CA TYR A 134 5.88 -17.52 -11.73
C TYR A 134 5.01 -16.90 -10.63
N GLN A 135 3.73 -16.63 -10.90
CA GLN A 135 2.78 -16.18 -9.88
C GLN A 135 2.59 -17.22 -8.77
N LEU A 136 2.44 -18.50 -9.13
CA LEU A 136 2.33 -19.60 -8.18
C LEU A 136 3.61 -19.77 -7.36
N LEU A 137 4.77 -19.71 -8.01
CA LEU A 137 6.07 -19.79 -7.33
C LEU A 137 6.25 -18.63 -6.35
N ALA A 138 6.03 -17.40 -6.78
CA ALA A 138 6.11 -16.23 -5.91
C ALA A 138 5.16 -16.34 -4.71
N ASN A 139 3.92 -16.80 -4.93
CA ASN A 139 2.97 -17.05 -3.85
C ASN A 139 3.46 -18.11 -2.86
N LYS A 140 4.09 -19.20 -3.33
CA LYS A 140 4.75 -20.19 -2.45
C LYS A 140 5.80 -19.52 -1.57
N GLY A 141 6.64 -18.65 -2.15
CA GLY A 141 7.65 -17.90 -1.40
C GLY A 141 7.05 -16.97 -0.34
N PHE A 142 6.01 -16.20 -0.71
CA PHE A 142 5.31 -15.34 0.24
C PHE A 142 4.62 -16.12 1.36
N ILE A 143 4.01 -17.28 1.06
CA ILE A 143 3.42 -18.16 2.08
C ILE A 143 4.51 -18.66 3.04
N ASN A 144 5.64 -19.14 2.51
CA ASN A 144 6.76 -19.59 3.34
C ASN A 144 7.27 -18.47 4.27
N MET A 145 7.46 -17.26 3.75
CA MET A 145 7.85 -16.11 4.59
C MET A 145 6.78 -15.75 5.63
N LYS A 146 5.49 -15.75 5.26
CA LYS A 146 4.38 -15.49 6.20
C LYS A 146 4.38 -16.48 7.37
N ASP A 147 4.66 -17.74 7.10
CA ASP A 147 4.54 -18.84 8.07
C ASP A 147 5.81 -19.09 8.88
N ASN A 148 6.98 -18.85 8.28
CA ASN A 148 8.25 -19.32 8.83
C ASN A 148 9.31 -18.23 9.02
N CYS A 149 9.12 -16.98 8.56
CA CYS A 149 10.09 -15.91 8.80
C CYS A 149 10.12 -15.54 10.29
N MET A 150 11.31 -15.53 10.89
CA MET A 150 11.49 -15.22 12.31
C MET A 150 11.13 -13.77 12.64
N ASN A 151 11.32 -12.86 11.68
CA ASN A 151 10.98 -11.46 11.85
C ASN A 151 9.51 -11.20 11.46
N SER A 152 8.71 -10.81 12.46
CA SER A 152 7.27 -10.58 12.30
C SER A 152 6.92 -9.46 11.32
N ASP A 153 7.78 -8.45 11.17
CA ASP A 153 7.51 -7.32 10.28
C ASP A 153 7.66 -7.77 8.82
N TYR A 154 8.69 -8.58 8.51
CA TYR A 154 8.83 -9.19 7.18
C TYR A 154 7.75 -10.24 6.90
N ALA A 155 7.32 -11.00 7.92
CA ALA A 155 6.18 -11.90 7.78
C ALA A 155 4.87 -11.14 7.47
N ALA A 156 4.68 -9.97 8.07
CA ALA A 156 3.55 -9.08 7.77
C ALA A 156 3.63 -8.56 6.32
N LEU A 157 4.79 -8.05 5.89
CA LEU A 157 5.00 -7.62 4.50
C LEU A 157 4.78 -8.75 3.48
N ALA A 158 5.22 -9.98 3.80
CA ALA A 158 4.96 -11.14 2.95
C ALA A 158 3.46 -11.46 2.85
N THR A 159 2.71 -11.34 3.95
CA THR A 159 1.25 -11.51 3.91
C THR A 159 0.54 -10.36 3.18
N LYS A 160 1.01 -9.11 3.26
CA LYS A 160 0.57 -8.01 2.38
C LYS A 160 0.83 -8.35 0.91
N GLY A 161 1.97 -8.98 0.62
CA GLY A 161 2.29 -9.56 -0.69
C GLY A 161 1.13 -10.40 -1.21
N LEU A 162 0.59 -11.33 -0.41
CA LEU A 162 -0.48 -12.26 -0.80
C LEU A 162 -1.84 -11.61 -1.10
N PHE A 163 -2.02 -10.30 -0.88
CA PHE A 163 -3.26 -9.61 -1.23
C PHE A 163 -3.46 -9.47 -2.74
N LYS A 164 -2.45 -9.67 -3.58
CA LYS A 164 -2.65 -9.68 -5.04
C LYS A 164 -3.16 -11.02 -5.59
N ASN A 165 -3.68 -11.90 -4.74
CA ASN A 165 -4.30 -13.15 -5.19
C ASN A 165 -5.58 -12.90 -6.01
N LYS A 166 -5.78 -13.76 -7.01
CA LYS A 166 -6.90 -13.64 -7.97
C LYS A 166 -8.25 -13.92 -7.30
N SER A 167 -8.31 -14.85 -6.36
CA SER A 167 -9.54 -15.15 -5.63
C SER A 167 -9.85 -14.05 -4.61
N ASN A 168 -11.05 -13.47 -4.71
CA ASN A 168 -11.55 -12.52 -3.71
C ASN A 168 -11.61 -13.15 -2.31
N GLU A 169 -11.96 -14.44 -2.21
CA GLU A 169 -12.04 -15.16 -0.94
C GLU A 169 -10.66 -15.32 -0.29
N GLU A 170 -9.65 -15.76 -1.06
CA GLU A 170 -8.28 -15.92 -0.54
C GLU A 170 -7.69 -14.56 -0.15
N ARG A 171 -7.91 -13.53 -0.98
CA ARG A 171 -7.45 -12.17 -0.70
C ARG A 171 -8.06 -11.65 0.61
N LEU A 172 -9.35 -11.85 0.82
CA LEU A 172 -10.04 -11.48 2.06
C LEU A 172 -9.54 -12.29 3.26
N MET A 173 -9.28 -13.59 3.08
CA MET A 173 -8.70 -14.45 4.10
C MET A 173 -7.34 -13.92 4.58
N TYR A 174 -6.43 -13.57 3.66
CA TYR A 174 -5.13 -13.01 4.03
C TYR A 174 -5.23 -11.66 4.74
N LYS A 175 -6.17 -10.79 4.33
CA LYS A 175 -6.40 -9.51 5.02
C LYS A 175 -6.91 -9.70 6.44
N LYS A 176 -7.84 -10.64 6.64
CA LYS A 176 -8.33 -11.00 7.99
C LYS A 176 -7.20 -11.59 8.86
N TYR A 177 -6.41 -12.50 8.28
CA TYR A 177 -5.23 -13.04 8.94
C TYR A 177 -4.26 -11.93 9.37
N PHE A 178 -4.00 -10.95 8.49
CA PHE A 178 -3.12 -9.83 8.79
C PHE A 178 -3.64 -9.01 9.99
N LEU A 179 -4.94 -8.68 10.02
CA LEU A 179 -5.54 -7.96 11.15
C LEU A 179 -5.46 -8.74 12.47
N GLU A 180 -5.57 -10.07 12.42
CA GLU A 180 -5.50 -10.93 13.60
C GLU A 180 -4.07 -11.05 14.12
N LYS A 181 -3.09 -11.28 13.23
CA LYS A 181 -1.71 -11.58 13.62
C LYS A 181 -0.86 -10.33 13.86
N TYR A 182 -1.15 -9.23 13.19
CA TYR A 182 -0.38 -7.99 13.28
C TYR A 182 -1.23 -6.80 13.75
N PRO A 183 -1.92 -6.88 14.91
CA PRO A 183 -2.92 -5.90 15.35
C PRO A 183 -2.33 -4.53 15.76
N GLN A 184 -1.00 -4.41 15.81
CA GLN A 184 -0.30 -3.14 16.08
C GLN A 184 0.38 -2.56 14.83
N HIS A 185 0.24 -3.20 13.66
CA HIS A 185 0.89 -2.72 12.45
C HIS A 185 0.26 -1.41 11.98
N LYS A 186 1.10 -0.45 11.59
CA LYS A 186 0.68 0.89 11.15
C LYS A 186 -0.25 0.90 9.92
N HIS A 187 -0.27 -0.18 9.13
CA HIS A 187 -1.04 -0.27 7.89
C HIS A 187 -2.47 -0.81 8.09
N ILE A 188 -2.86 -1.20 9.32
CA ILE A 188 -4.21 -1.66 9.67
C ILE A 188 -5.35 -0.80 9.10
N PRO A 189 -5.28 0.55 9.15
CA PRO A 189 -6.37 1.39 8.66
C PRO A 189 -6.64 1.17 7.16
N HIS A 190 -5.59 1.03 6.34
CA HIS A 190 -5.71 0.71 4.92
C HIS A 190 -6.26 -0.71 4.70
N ILE A 191 -5.90 -1.68 5.54
CA ILE A 191 -6.44 -3.04 5.45
C ILE A 191 -7.94 -3.05 5.74
N LYS A 192 -8.38 -2.33 6.77
CA LYS A 192 -9.80 -2.18 7.11
C LYS A 192 -10.58 -1.52 5.99
N GLN A 193 -10.09 -0.41 5.44
CA GLN A 193 -10.68 0.25 4.27
C GLN A 193 -10.82 -0.73 3.11
N SER A 194 -9.76 -1.46 2.79
CA SER A 194 -9.75 -2.43 1.68
C SER A 194 -10.75 -3.57 1.89
N ILE A 195 -10.93 -4.07 3.12
CA ILE A 195 -11.95 -5.07 3.46
C ILE A 195 -13.36 -4.50 3.29
N ILE A 196 -13.60 -3.26 3.76
CA ILE A 196 -14.89 -2.59 3.64
C ILE A 196 -15.29 -2.47 2.16
N ASN A 197 -14.37 -1.99 1.32
CA ASN A 197 -14.59 -1.83 -0.12
C ASN A 197 -14.93 -3.17 -0.77
N GLU A 198 -14.17 -4.23 -0.50
CA GLU A 198 -14.40 -5.55 -1.09
C GLU A 198 -15.71 -6.21 -0.65
N LEU A 199 -16.13 -6.00 0.59
CA LEU A 199 -17.35 -6.61 1.11
C LEU A 199 -18.60 -5.86 0.64
N TYR A 200 -18.54 -4.52 0.59
CA TYR A 200 -19.75 -3.70 0.55
C TYR A 200 -19.88 -2.81 -0.66
N CYS A 201 -18.80 -2.33 -1.30
CA CYS A 201 -18.97 -1.27 -2.29
C CYS A 201 -19.77 -1.71 -3.53
N GLU A 202 -19.69 -2.97 -3.95
CA GLU A 202 -20.55 -3.50 -5.04
C GLU A 202 -21.90 -4.04 -4.53
N ASN A 203 -21.93 -4.68 -3.36
CA ASN A 203 -23.09 -5.43 -2.87
C ASN A 203 -24.05 -4.62 -1.99
N ASN A 204 -23.52 -3.64 -1.25
CA ASN A 204 -24.26 -2.77 -0.35
C ASN A 204 -23.54 -1.41 -0.23
N PRO A 205 -23.61 -0.56 -1.26
CA PRO A 205 -22.85 0.69 -1.33
C PRO A 205 -23.13 1.62 -0.14
N GLN A 206 -24.38 1.65 0.33
CA GLN A 206 -24.77 2.45 1.50
C GLN A 206 -24.03 2.00 2.77
N LYS A 207 -23.95 0.69 3.01
CA LYS A 207 -23.15 0.13 4.10
C LYS A 207 -21.65 0.40 3.90
N CYS A 208 -21.15 0.40 2.67
CA CYS A 208 -19.76 0.79 2.37
C CYS A 208 -19.48 2.21 2.91
N ILE A 209 -20.35 3.17 2.56
CA ILE A 209 -20.24 4.57 3.01
C ILE A 209 -20.30 4.67 4.54
N GLU A 210 -21.26 4.00 5.19
CA GLU A 210 -21.41 4.03 6.65
C GLU A 210 -20.17 3.51 7.38
N GLU A 211 -19.61 2.39 6.94
CA GLU A 211 -18.41 1.80 7.55
C GLU A 211 -17.16 2.64 7.27
N LEU A 212 -17.02 3.22 6.06
CA LEU A 212 -15.93 4.14 5.74
C LEU A 212 -15.99 5.43 6.58
N LEU A 213 -17.19 5.97 6.85
CA LEU A 213 -17.34 7.14 7.72
C LEU A 213 -16.96 6.84 9.18
N LYS A 214 -17.33 5.66 9.71
CA LYS A 214 -16.88 5.21 11.03
C LYS A 214 -15.36 5.07 11.08
N LEU A 215 -14.77 4.49 10.03
CA LEU A 215 -13.32 4.34 9.89
C LEU A 215 -12.62 5.71 9.84
N ALA A 216 -13.21 6.67 9.12
CA ALA A 216 -12.69 8.03 9.03
C ALA A 216 -12.66 8.72 10.39
N GLU A 217 -13.71 8.58 11.20
CA GLU A 217 -13.71 9.15 12.55
C GLU A 217 -12.67 8.46 13.44
N GLN A 218 -12.53 7.13 13.34
CA GLN A 218 -11.55 6.36 14.12
C GLN A 218 -10.11 6.79 13.83
N TYR A 219 -9.77 7.10 12.58
CA TYR A 219 -8.40 7.39 12.13
C TYR A 219 -8.19 8.83 11.65
N LYS A 220 -9.05 9.77 12.09
CA LYS A 220 -9.08 11.16 11.59
C LYS A 220 -7.79 11.97 11.74
N ASN A 221 -6.90 11.57 12.63
CA ASN A 221 -5.63 12.26 12.92
C ASN A 221 -4.41 11.53 12.34
N LEU A 222 -4.59 10.40 11.66
CA LEU A 222 -3.48 9.66 11.08
C LEU A 222 -3.08 10.28 9.74
N SER A 223 -1.79 10.58 9.59
CA SER A 223 -1.21 11.04 8.33
C SER A 223 -0.64 9.88 7.51
N THR A 224 -0.76 9.99 6.19
CA THR A 224 -0.10 9.11 5.23
C THR A 224 1.36 9.51 5.05
N PRO A 225 2.21 8.64 4.45
CA PRO A 225 3.57 9.00 4.08
C PRO A 225 3.68 10.21 3.14
N HIS A 226 2.60 10.54 2.43
CA HIS A 226 2.52 11.70 1.55
C HIS A 226 2.20 13.02 2.28
N GLY A 227 1.95 12.96 3.59
CA GLY A 227 1.76 14.13 4.45
C GLY A 227 0.32 14.62 4.60
N TRP A 228 -0.65 14.03 3.90
CA TRP A 228 -2.07 14.30 4.12
C TRP A 228 -2.70 13.32 5.10
N ARG A 229 -3.90 13.62 5.60
CA ARG A 229 -4.63 12.71 6.50
C ARG A 229 -5.21 11.53 5.72
N ILE A 230 -5.13 10.33 6.29
CA ILE A 230 -5.64 9.10 5.66
C ILE A 230 -7.14 9.15 5.31
N VAL A 231 -7.89 10.01 5.99
CA VAL A 231 -9.32 10.22 5.70
C VAL A 231 -9.58 10.73 4.28
N MET A 232 -8.60 11.32 3.61
CA MET A 232 -8.72 11.71 2.21
C MET A 232 -8.91 10.49 1.30
N ASP A 233 -8.22 9.39 1.59
CA ASP A 233 -8.36 8.14 0.85
C ASP A 233 -9.78 7.57 1.05
N TYR A 234 -10.32 7.66 2.27
CA TYR A 234 -11.68 7.20 2.59
C TYR A 234 -12.75 8.06 1.94
N TYR A 235 -12.59 9.39 1.96
CA TYR A 235 -13.49 10.30 1.27
C TYR A 235 -13.46 10.09 -0.24
N CYS A 236 -12.32 9.69 -0.81
CA CYS A 236 -12.22 9.35 -2.21
C CYS A 236 -13.08 8.12 -2.55
N ASP A 237 -12.98 7.06 -1.77
CA ASP A 237 -13.82 5.86 -1.93
C ASP A 237 -15.32 6.17 -1.72
N ILE A 238 -15.64 6.99 -0.72
CA ILE A 238 -17.02 7.46 -0.48
C ILE A 238 -17.54 8.24 -1.69
N ALA A 239 -16.74 9.15 -2.27
CA ALA A 239 -17.13 9.91 -3.46
C ALA A 239 -17.41 9.00 -4.66
N TYR A 240 -16.54 8.00 -4.90
CA TYR A 240 -16.77 6.98 -5.92
C TYR A 240 -18.04 6.17 -5.67
N THR A 241 -18.29 5.80 -4.41
CA THR A 241 -19.49 5.03 -4.04
C THR A 241 -20.78 5.82 -4.25
N TYR A 242 -20.81 7.10 -3.87
CA TYR A 242 -21.94 7.99 -4.16
C TYR A 242 -22.15 8.20 -5.66
N ARG A 243 -21.07 8.32 -6.44
CA ARG A 243 -21.15 8.38 -7.91
C ARG A 243 -21.81 7.13 -8.48
N ASP A 244 -21.44 5.95 -7.99
CA ASP A 244 -22.01 4.68 -8.48
C ASP A 244 -23.50 4.54 -8.11
N LEU A 245 -23.91 5.17 -7.01
CA LEU A 245 -25.31 5.37 -6.63
C LEU A 245 -26.02 6.50 -7.41
N LYS A 246 -25.33 7.19 -8.32
CA LYS A 246 -25.81 8.39 -9.06
C LYS A 246 -26.18 9.57 -8.15
N ASP A 247 -25.70 9.61 -6.91
CA ASP A 247 -25.85 10.72 -5.98
C ASP A 247 -24.69 11.71 -6.17
N PHE A 248 -24.74 12.45 -7.26
CA PHE A 248 -23.67 13.36 -7.65
C PHE A 248 -23.48 14.52 -6.66
N GLU A 249 -24.53 14.97 -5.98
CA GLU A 249 -24.44 16.04 -4.99
C GLU A 249 -23.57 15.61 -3.80
N ASN A 250 -23.80 14.42 -3.25
CA ASN A 250 -22.94 13.90 -2.18
C ASN A 250 -21.54 13.54 -2.71
N ALA A 251 -21.42 12.98 -3.91
CA ALA A 251 -20.10 12.71 -4.49
C ALA A 251 -19.25 13.99 -4.61
N LYS A 252 -19.84 15.09 -5.11
CA LYS A 252 -19.19 16.41 -5.21
C LYS A 252 -18.83 16.99 -3.85
N LYS A 253 -19.69 16.82 -2.83
CA LYS A 253 -19.38 17.25 -1.47
C LYS A 253 -18.06 16.65 -0.97
N TYR A 254 -17.86 15.34 -1.11
CA TYR A 254 -16.60 14.70 -0.69
C TYR A 254 -15.42 15.08 -1.59
N TYR A 255 -15.62 15.24 -2.90
CA TYR A 255 -14.60 15.79 -3.80
C TYR A 255 -14.08 17.15 -3.29
N TYR A 256 -14.97 18.10 -2.98
CA TYR A 256 -14.58 19.43 -2.50
C TYR A 256 -13.92 19.40 -1.12
N MET A 257 -14.29 18.45 -0.25
CA MET A 257 -13.60 18.25 1.02
C MET A 257 -12.14 17.84 0.80
N ILE A 258 -11.89 16.94 -0.16
CA ILE A 258 -10.53 16.51 -0.52
C ILE A 258 -9.76 17.67 -1.17
N GLU A 259 -10.33 18.31 -2.18
CA GLU A 259 -9.71 19.41 -2.93
C GLU A 259 -9.31 20.59 -2.03
N LYS A 260 -10.15 20.91 -1.04
CA LYS A 260 -9.87 21.98 -0.08
C LYS A 260 -8.68 21.68 0.83
N GLU A 261 -8.50 20.43 1.24
CA GLU A 261 -7.44 20.04 2.19
C GLU A 261 -6.15 19.68 1.46
N VAL A 262 -6.27 19.00 0.31
CA VAL A 262 -5.15 18.46 -0.48
C VAL A 262 -5.45 18.70 -1.97
N PRO A 263 -5.28 19.93 -2.47
CA PRO A 263 -5.65 20.29 -3.86
C PRO A 263 -4.85 19.54 -4.92
N ASN A 264 -3.67 19.02 -4.55
CA ASN A 264 -2.81 18.18 -5.40
C ASN A 264 -2.97 16.68 -5.14
N TYR A 265 -4.05 16.24 -4.47
CA TYR A 265 -4.31 14.82 -4.25
C TYR A 265 -4.44 14.10 -5.59
N TRP A 266 -3.57 13.11 -5.82
CA TRP A 266 -3.37 12.47 -7.12
C TRP A 266 -4.65 11.92 -7.74
N ASN A 267 -5.63 11.50 -6.94
CA ASN A 267 -6.86 10.90 -7.46
C ASN A 267 -7.91 11.96 -7.91
N LEU A 268 -7.73 13.25 -7.57
CA LEU A 268 -8.66 14.30 -7.97
C LEU A 268 -8.74 14.43 -9.50
N LYS A 269 -7.62 14.28 -10.22
CA LYS A 269 -7.60 14.34 -11.69
C LYS A 269 -8.44 13.24 -12.35
N TYR A 270 -8.60 12.09 -11.69
CA TYR A 270 -9.42 10.99 -12.18
C TYR A 270 -10.87 11.08 -11.70
N LEU A 271 -11.11 11.68 -10.55
CA LEU A 271 -12.45 11.85 -9.99
C LEU A 271 -13.20 13.01 -10.66
N LYS A 272 -12.53 14.15 -10.88
CA LYS A 272 -13.11 15.37 -11.48
C LYS A 272 -13.87 15.12 -12.80
N PRO A 273 -13.28 14.55 -13.86
CA PRO A 273 -13.98 14.36 -15.14
C PRO A 273 -15.19 13.42 -15.03
N ARG A 274 -15.26 12.59 -13.99
CA ARG A 274 -16.36 11.65 -13.76
C ARG A 274 -17.52 12.25 -12.95
N LEU A 275 -17.26 13.31 -12.19
CA LEU A 275 -18.26 14.03 -11.40
C LEU A 275 -18.77 15.29 -12.10
N PHE A 276 -17.96 15.84 -13.00
CA PHE A 276 -18.23 17.05 -13.77
C PHE A 276 -18.00 16.74 -15.26
N PRO A 277 -18.88 15.95 -15.91
CA PRO A 277 -18.74 15.62 -17.34
C PRO A 277 -18.88 16.83 -18.27
N GLU A 278 -19.22 18.01 -17.71
CA GLU A 278 -19.29 19.28 -18.41
C GLU A 278 -18.43 20.32 -17.66
N SER A 279 -17.14 20.31 -17.96
CA SER A 279 -16.27 21.49 -17.87
C SER A 279 -15.14 21.32 -18.89
N ASN A 280 -15.51 21.09 -20.15
CA ASN A 280 -14.61 21.38 -21.26
C ASN A 280 -14.84 22.86 -21.59
N ASP A 281 -14.15 23.74 -20.87
CA ASP A 281 -13.78 25.07 -21.36
C ASP A 281 -12.40 24.98 -22.02
#